data_AF-A0A507ZBT7-F1
#
_entry.id   AF-A0A507ZBT7-F1
#
_cell.length_a   1.000
_cell.length_b   1.000
_cell.length_c   1.000
_cell.angle_alpha   90.00
_cell.angle_beta   90.00
_cell.angle_gamma   90.00
#
_symmetry.space_group_name_H-M   'P 1'
#
loop_
_entity.id
_entity.type
_entity.pdbx_description
1 polymer ?
#
loop_
_entity_poly.entity_id
_entity_poly.type
_entity_poly.pdbx_seq_one_letter_code
_entity_poly.pdbx_strand_id
1 'polypeptide(L)'
;MKPEMLPKQPSLFASYLHVSKWLLVSQGLFIAESLIYWGQLQQAEMQNSVFWIGFWWSCFLFAFLHIFLVFMDSWSRFQNYKRIKDQLYLYGFKPKIANNYTSSKCQRHALSIACKELGLQKEAKRFLQLRGIKWYHFIPQFMVEDPLFIFKKQFWNRTFLEKYYAPKFCYQTIYATSLY
;
A
#
# COMPACT_ATOMS: atom_id res chain seq x y z
N MET A 1 20.66 -10.96 12.24
CA MET A 1 21.20 -9.61 12.48
C MET A 1 21.55 -9.56 13.96
N LYS A 2 22.76 -9.17 14.37
CA LYS A 2 23.01 -8.98 15.81
C LYS A 2 22.05 -7.88 16.30
N PRO A 3 21.38 -8.04 17.45
CA PRO A 3 20.41 -7.09 17.98
C PRO A 3 20.98 -5.70 18.29
N GLU A 4 22.30 -5.52 18.15
CA GLU A 4 23.05 -4.46 18.81
C GLU A 4 22.85 -3.04 18.25
N MET A 5 22.28 -2.82 17.06
CA MET A 5 21.97 -1.44 16.63
C MET A 5 20.79 -1.37 15.65
N LEU A 6 19.55 -1.55 16.13
CA LEU A 6 18.38 -1.11 15.37
C LEU A 6 18.32 0.43 15.39
N PRO A 7 17.98 1.09 14.26
CA PRO A 7 17.72 2.53 14.30
C PRO A 7 16.44 2.80 15.12
N LYS A 8 16.22 4.06 15.51
CA LYS A 8 15.05 4.49 16.28
C LYS A 8 13.74 3.99 15.64
N GLN A 9 12.99 3.20 16.40
CA GLN A 9 11.77 2.55 15.91
C GLN A 9 10.55 3.46 16.05
N PRO A 10 9.80 3.71 14.97
CA PRO A 10 8.54 4.43 15.05
C PRO A 10 7.44 3.59 15.72
N SER A 11 6.35 4.24 16.13
CA SER A 11 5.14 3.53 16.54
C SER A 11 4.51 2.81 15.36
N LEU A 12 3.71 1.77 15.63
CA LEU A 12 2.96 1.06 14.59
C LEU A 12 2.03 2.00 13.82
N PHE A 13 1.43 2.98 14.50
CA PHE A 13 0.58 3.99 13.87
C PHE A 13 1.36 4.90 12.92
N ALA A 14 2.53 5.42 13.34
CA ALA A 14 3.38 6.20 12.47
C ALA A 14 3.86 5.39 11.25
N SER A 15 4.19 4.12 11.46
CA SER A 15 4.56 3.19 10.39
C SER A 15 3.42 2.98 9.39
N TYR A 16 2.18 2.83 9.88
CA TYR A 16 0.99 2.76 9.05
C TYR A 16 0.84 4.00 8.17
N LEU A 17 0.93 5.20 8.74
CA LEU A 17 0.83 6.45 7.98
C LEU A 17 1.93 6.56 6.91
N HIS A 18 3.16 6.14 7.21
CA HIS A 18 4.25 6.16 6.23
C HIS A 18 4.04 5.18 5.09
N VAL A 19 3.60 3.95 5.39
CA VAL A 19 3.34 2.91 4.38
C VAL A 19 2.16 3.30 3.50
N SER A 20 1.09 3.80 4.12
CA SER A 20 -0.17 4.08 3.45
C SER A 20 -0.30 5.51 2.93
N LYS A 21 0.73 6.36 3.06
CA LYS A 21 0.69 7.79 2.70
C LYS A 21 -0.04 8.08 1.39
N TRP A 22 0.35 7.41 0.31
CA TRP A 22 -0.24 7.64 -1.02
C TRP A 22 -1.67 7.15 -1.14
N LEU A 23 -2.00 6.06 -0.44
CA LEU A 23 -3.35 5.48 -0.43
C LEU A 23 -4.29 6.34 0.42
N LEU A 24 -3.82 6.90 1.54
CA LEU A 24 -4.60 7.84 2.34
C LEU A 24 -4.90 9.13 1.56
N VAL A 25 -3.92 9.65 0.78
CA VAL A 25 -4.16 10.78 -0.12
C VAL A 25 -5.20 10.42 -1.18
N SER A 26 -5.05 9.26 -1.84
CA SER A 26 -6.02 8.79 -2.83
C SER A 26 -7.41 8.58 -2.23
N GLN A 27 -7.51 8.10 -0.99
CA GLN A 27 -8.78 7.94 -0.29
C GLN A 27 -9.46 9.28 -0.05
N GLY A 28 -8.71 10.30 0.38
CA GLY A 28 -9.23 11.66 0.54
C GLY A 28 -9.75 12.23 -0.79
N LEU A 29 -9.06 11.96 -1.90
CA LEU A 29 -9.52 12.35 -3.24
C LEU A 29 -10.85 11.71 -3.60
N PHE A 30 -11.00 10.39 -3.45
CA PHE A 30 -12.27 9.71 -3.76
C PHE A 30 -13.42 10.14 -2.86
N ILE A 31 -13.16 10.50 -1.59
CA ILE A 31 -14.16 11.10 -0.71
C ILE A 31 -14.61 12.46 -1.27
N ALA A 32 -13.66 13.33 -1.63
CA ALA A 32 -13.98 14.64 -2.20
C ALA A 32 -14.74 14.52 -3.53
N GLU A 33 -14.30 13.64 -4.43
CA GLU A 33 -15.00 13.34 -5.68
C GLU A 33 -16.42 12.84 -5.44
N SER A 34 -16.62 11.93 -4.48
CA SER A 34 -17.96 11.43 -4.13
C SER A 34 -18.88 12.54 -3.67
N LEU A 35 -18.39 13.50 -2.88
CA LEU A 35 -19.17 14.67 -2.45
C LEU A 35 -19.53 15.58 -3.63
N ILE A 36 -18.58 15.81 -4.56
CA ILE A 36 -18.81 16.62 -5.76
C ILE A 36 -19.86 15.95 -6.66
N TYR A 37 -19.71 14.65 -6.93
CA TYR A 37 -20.64 13.91 -7.78
C TYR A 37 -22.03 13.81 -7.17
N TRP A 38 -22.13 13.71 -5.84
CA TRP A 38 -23.40 13.78 -5.15
C TRP A 38 -24.11 15.12 -5.38
N GLY A 39 -23.38 16.24 -5.29
CA GLY A 39 -23.95 17.56 -5.58
C GLY A 39 -24.42 17.71 -7.03
N GLN A 40 -23.67 17.17 -8.00
CA GLN A 40 -24.06 17.17 -9.41
C GLN A 40 -25.28 16.28 -9.68
N LEU A 41 -25.36 15.15 -9.00
CA LEU A 41 -26.50 14.24 -9.08
C LEU A 41 -27.79 14.93 -8.60
N GLN A 42 -27.75 15.63 -7.46
CA GLN A 42 -28.89 16.40 -6.96
C GLN A 42 -29.35 17.48 -7.96
N GLN A 43 -28.41 18.17 -8.62
CA GLN A 43 -28.75 19.16 -9.65
C GLN A 43 -29.41 18.52 -10.87
N ALA A 44 -28.92 17.35 -11.29
CA ALA A 44 -29.50 16.61 -12.41
C ALA A 44 -30.92 16.10 -12.11
N GLU A 45 -31.18 15.69 -10.86
CA GLU A 45 -32.51 15.31 -10.38
C GLU A 45 -33.47 16.51 -10.40
N MET A 46 -33.04 17.68 -9.94
CA MET A 46 -33.86 18.91 -10.01
C MET A 46 -34.20 19.30 -11.46
N GLN A 47 -33.28 19.08 -12.40
CA GLN A 47 -33.48 19.35 -13.82
C GLN A 47 -34.26 18.26 -14.57
N ASN A 48 -34.64 17.15 -13.89
CA ASN A 48 -35.33 15.99 -14.47
C ASN A 48 -34.66 15.42 -15.74
N SER A 49 -33.34 15.54 -15.85
CA SER A 49 -32.61 15.01 -17.01
C SER A 49 -32.13 13.59 -16.76
N VAL A 50 -32.84 12.61 -17.33
CA VAL A 50 -32.56 11.18 -17.17
C VAL A 50 -31.12 10.82 -17.54
N PHE A 51 -30.59 11.41 -18.62
CA PHE A 51 -29.21 11.16 -19.06
C PHE A 51 -28.19 11.62 -18.02
N TRP A 52 -28.31 12.86 -17.53
CA TRP A 52 -27.37 13.40 -16.54
C TRP A 52 -27.49 12.71 -15.20
N ILE A 53 -28.70 12.31 -14.80
CA ILE A 53 -28.92 11.50 -13.60
C ILE A 53 -28.11 10.21 -13.71
N GLY A 54 -28.26 9.45 -14.82
CA GLY A 54 -27.53 8.20 -15.02
C GLY A 54 -26.01 8.37 -15.05
N PHE A 55 -25.52 9.40 -15.74
CA PHE A 55 -24.08 9.71 -15.80
C PHE A 55 -23.49 10.01 -14.42
N TRP A 56 -24.10 10.94 -13.67
CA TRP A 56 -23.61 11.32 -12.34
C TRP A 56 -23.77 10.20 -11.31
N TRP A 57 -24.82 9.38 -11.42
CA TRP A 57 -24.96 8.16 -10.62
C TRP A 57 -23.80 7.20 -10.84
N SER A 58 -23.39 6.99 -12.09
CA SER A 58 -22.27 6.11 -12.43
C SER A 58 -20.94 6.64 -11.85
N CYS A 59 -20.68 7.94 -12.01
CA CYS A 59 -19.50 8.59 -11.43
C CYS A 59 -19.48 8.50 -9.90
N PHE A 60 -20.63 8.77 -9.25
CA PHE A 60 -20.76 8.67 -7.80
C PHE A 60 -20.49 7.25 -7.31
N LEU A 61 -21.12 6.23 -7.90
CA LEU A 61 -20.89 4.83 -7.55
C LEU A 61 -19.43 4.42 -7.74
N PHE A 62 -18.81 4.86 -8.84
CA PHE A 62 -17.41 4.60 -9.10
C PHE A 62 -16.53 5.17 -7.98
N ALA A 63 -16.64 6.46 -7.68
CA ALA A 63 -15.84 7.10 -6.63
C ALA A 63 -16.10 6.49 -5.25
N PHE A 64 -17.37 6.26 -4.91
CA PHE A 64 -17.79 5.70 -3.63
C PHE A 64 -17.22 4.30 -3.40
N LEU A 65 -17.30 3.42 -4.42
CA LEU A 65 -16.73 2.07 -4.34
C LEU A 65 -15.20 2.11 -4.16
N HIS A 66 -14.52 3.05 -4.81
CA HIS A 66 -13.07 3.19 -4.72
C HIS A 66 -12.58 3.61 -3.32
N ILE A 67 -13.39 4.33 -2.52
CA ILE A 67 -13.06 4.62 -1.12
C ILE A 67 -12.75 3.33 -0.35
N PHE A 68 -13.57 2.29 -0.55
CA PHE A 68 -13.39 0.99 0.11
C PHE A 68 -12.22 0.21 -0.48
N LEU A 69 -12.05 0.22 -1.81
CA LEU A 69 -10.93 -0.46 -2.46
C LEU A 69 -9.58 0.09 -1.99
N VAL A 70 -9.44 1.41 -1.95
CA VAL A 70 -8.20 2.07 -1.49
C VAL A 70 -7.96 1.79 -0.01
N PHE A 71 -9.01 1.77 0.81
CA PHE A 71 -8.90 1.37 2.21
C PHE A 71 -8.37 -0.06 2.37
N MET A 72 -8.93 -1.01 1.61
CA MET A 72 -8.51 -2.41 1.64
C MET A 72 -7.08 -2.60 1.12
N ASP A 73 -6.66 -1.89 0.06
CA ASP A 73 -5.27 -1.94 -0.39
C ASP A 73 -4.33 -1.34 0.67
N SER A 74 -4.72 -0.25 1.34
CA SER A 74 -3.95 0.34 2.45
C SER A 74 -3.72 -0.68 3.57
N TRP A 75 -4.80 -1.37 3.98
CA TRP A 75 -4.71 -2.45 4.95
C TRP A 75 -3.75 -3.56 4.50
N SER A 76 -3.90 -4.02 3.27
CA SER A 76 -3.06 -5.08 2.68
C SER A 76 -1.59 -4.71 2.62
N ARG A 77 -1.25 -3.48 2.22
CA ARG A 77 0.13 -2.98 2.21
C ARG A 77 0.71 -2.91 3.61
N PHE A 78 -0.09 -2.54 4.60
CA PHE A 78 0.35 -2.55 6.00
C PHE A 78 0.59 -3.96 6.55
N GLN A 79 -0.27 -4.93 6.23
CA GLN A 79 -0.02 -6.34 6.60
C GLN A 79 1.26 -6.87 5.96
N ASN A 80 1.48 -6.55 4.69
CA ASN A 80 2.70 -6.89 3.97
C ASN A 80 3.94 -6.23 4.61
N TYR A 81 3.88 -4.95 4.97
CA TYR A 81 4.95 -4.27 5.70
C TYR A 81 5.34 -5.01 7.00
N LYS A 82 4.35 -5.39 7.82
CA LYS A 82 4.63 -6.12 9.08
C LYS A 82 5.34 -7.45 8.81
N ARG A 83 4.87 -8.20 7.81
CA ARG A 83 5.48 -9.48 7.39
C ARG A 83 6.91 -9.29 6.85
N ILE A 84 7.12 -8.29 6.00
CA ILE A 84 8.44 -7.95 5.45
C ILE A 84 9.41 -7.64 6.59
N LYS A 85 9.00 -6.78 7.51
CA LYS A 85 9.85 -6.33 8.62
C LYS A 85 10.31 -7.50 9.48
N ASP A 86 9.41 -8.41 9.83
CA ASP A 86 9.74 -9.63 10.58
C ASP A 86 10.72 -10.53 9.83
N GLN A 87 10.48 -10.77 8.53
CA GLN A 87 11.34 -11.62 7.70
C GLN A 87 12.74 -11.02 7.53
N LEU A 88 12.83 -9.71 7.32
CA LEU A 88 14.11 -9.01 7.20
C LEU A 88 14.87 -8.96 8.52
N TYR A 89 14.18 -8.82 9.64
CA TYR A 89 14.79 -8.86 10.97
C TYR A 89 15.40 -10.25 11.26
N LEU A 90 14.64 -11.32 10.98
CA LEU A 90 15.07 -12.70 11.18
C LEU A 90 16.25 -13.10 10.29
N TYR A 91 16.13 -12.85 8.98
CA TYR A 91 17.03 -13.42 7.98
C TYR A 91 18.04 -12.43 7.40
N GLY A 92 17.95 -11.15 7.79
CA GLY A 92 18.63 -10.06 7.12
C GLY A 92 18.05 -9.79 5.72
N PHE A 93 18.72 -8.91 4.96
CA PHE A 93 18.29 -8.62 3.60
C PHE A 93 18.55 -9.82 2.69
N LYS A 94 17.48 -10.49 2.23
CA LYS A 94 17.53 -11.54 1.21
C LYS A 94 16.75 -11.09 -0.03
N PRO A 95 17.37 -11.09 -1.24
CA PRO A 95 16.69 -10.72 -2.47
C PRO A 95 15.41 -11.52 -2.73
N LYS A 96 15.34 -12.79 -2.33
CA LYS A 96 14.15 -13.63 -2.46
C LYS A 96 12.94 -13.08 -1.69
N ILE A 97 13.16 -12.53 -0.49
CA ILE A 97 12.10 -11.87 0.30
C ILE A 97 11.65 -10.61 -0.42
N ALA A 98 12.60 -9.75 -0.79
CA ALA A 98 12.34 -8.48 -1.46
C ALA A 98 11.61 -8.65 -2.80
N ASN A 99 11.91 -9.71 -3.56
CA ASN A 99 11.32 -9.98 -4.87
C ASN A 99 9.80 -10.11 -4.82
N ASN A 100 9.25 -10.67 -3.74
CA ASN A 100 7.80 -10.85 -3.55
C ASN A 100 7.03 -9.52 -3.50
N TYR A 101 7.73 -8.40 -3.27
CA TYR A 101 7.14 -7.08 -3.07
C TYR A 101 7.57 -6.07 -4.14
N THR A 102 8.01 -6.55 -5.29
CA THR A 102 8.46 -5.70 -6.41
C THR A 102 7.37 -5.35 -7.40
N SER A 103 6.21 -6.03 -7.35
CA SER A 103 5.22 -5.96 -8.42
C SER A 103 4.54 -4.60 -8.55
N SER A 104 4.25 -3.92 -7.43
CA SER A 104 3.58 -2.61 -7.45
C SER A 104 4.35 -1.52 -6.70
N LYS A 105 4.06 -0.25 -7.02
CA LYS A 105 4.64 0.91 -6.31
C LYS A 105 4.37 0.84 -4.80
N CYS A 106 3.14 0.54 -4.38
CA CYS A 106 2.79 0.49 -2.96
C CYS A 106 3.49 -0.67 -2.22
N GLN A 107 3.70 -1.82 -2.87
CA GLN A 107 4.48 -2.92 -2.31
C GLN A 107 5.96 -2.57 -2.16
N ARG A 108 6.57 -1.95 -3.18
CA ARG A 108 7.96 -1.50 -3.12
C ARG A 108 8.16 -0.43 -2.05
N HIS A 109 7.17 0.45 -1.87
CA HIS A 109 7.16 1.45 -0.82
C HIS A 109 7.12 0.79 0.56
N ALA A 110 6.23 -0.18 0.78
CA ALA A 110 6.17 -0.96 2.02
C ALA A 110 7.51 -1.67 2.33
N LEU A 111 8.14 -2.29 1.33
CA LEU A 111 9.49 -2.87 1.44
C LEU A 111 10.53 -1.81 1.82
N SER A 112 10.51 -0.65 1.15
CA SER A 112 11.46 0.43 1.42
C SER A 112 11.32 0.98 2.85
N ILE A 113 10.09 1.12 3.37
CA ILE A 113 9.85 1.58 4.74
C ILE A 113 10.35 0.53 5.74
N ALA A 114 10.03 -0.76 5.55
CA ALA A 114 10.53 -1.83 6.41
C ALA A 114 12.06 -1.88 6.43
N CYS A 115 12.72 -1.79 5.27
CA CYS A 115 14.18 -1.74 5.18
C CYS A 115 14.76 -0.49 5.85
N LYS A 116 14.15 0.69 5.65
CA LYS A 116 14.59 1.93 6.30
C LYS A 116 14.57 1.81 7.82
N GLU A 117 13.48 1.28 8.37
CA GLU A 117 13.32 1.09 9.81
C GLU A 117 14.21 -0.02 10.38
N LEU A 118 14.77 -0.90 9.56
CA LEU A 118 15.76 -1.89 9.99
C LEU A 118 17.20 -1.47 9.69
N GLY A 119 17.42 -0.28 9.12
CA GLY A 119 18.76 0.16 8.71
C GLY A 119 19.27 -0.48 7.41
N LEU A 120 18.43 -1.24 6.70
CA LEU A 120 18.74 -1.97 5.46
C LEU A 120 18.42 -1.17 4.19
N GLN A 121 18.39 0.16 4.28
CA GLN A 121 17.95 1.03 3.19
C GLN A 121 18.90 0.97 1.97
N LYS A 122 20.20 0.82 2.21
CA LYS A 122 21.21 0.77 1.15
C LYS A 122 21.03 -0.49 0.30
N GLU A 123 20.77 -1.62 0.94
CA GLU A 123 20.51 -2.92 0.34
C GLU A 123 19.23 -2.90 -0.48
N ALA A 124 18.15 -2.31 0.05
CA ALA A 124 16.89 -2.15 -0.66
C ALA A 124 17.07 -1.32 -1.94
N LYS A 125 17.78 -0.18 -1.85
CA LYS A 125 18.05 0.69 -3.01
C LYS A 125 18.90 -0.05 -4.05
N ARG A 126 19.97 -0.72 -3.63
CA ARG A 126 20.83 -1.52 -4.53
C ARG A 126 20.02 -2.62 -5.22
N PHE A 127 19.17 -3.34 -4.50
CA PHE A 127 18.32 -4.39 -5.05
C PHE A 127 17.36 -3.86 -6.13
N LEU A 128 16.67 -2.76 -5.86
CA LEU A 128 15.75 -2.15 -6.84
C LEU A 128 16.50 -1.65 -8.09
N GLN A 129 17.68 -1.04 -7.90
CA GLN A 129 18.55 -0.61 -9.00
C GLN A 129 18.99 -1.78 -9.88
N LEU A 130 19.46 -2.89 -9.27
CA LEU A 130 19.86 -4.10 -10.00
C LEU A 130 18.69 -4.76 -10.76
N ARG A 131 17.45 -4.56 -10.31
CA ARG A 131 16.25 -5.02 -11.01
C ARG A 131 15.77 -4.06 -12.10
N GLY A 132 16.49 -2.96 -12.36
CA GLY A 132 16.07 -1.92 -13.30
C GLY A 132 14.80 -1.19 -12.86
N ILE A 133 14.41 -1.31 -11.58
CA ILE A 133 13.18 -0.70 -11.07
C ILE A 133 13.45 0.77 -10.76
N LYS A 134 12.82 1.66 -11.53
CA LYS A 134 12.90 3.10 -11.35
C LYS A 134 11.65 3.64 -10.63
N TRP A 135 11.79 4.82 -10.03
CA TRP A 135 10.74 5.45 -9.22
C TRP A 135 9.45 5.74 -10.03
N TYR A 136 9.58 5.93 -11.35
CA TYR A 136 8.49 6.22 -12.28
C TYR A 136 7.81 4.98 -12.87
N HIS A 137 8.22 3.76 -12.50
CA HIS A 137 7.48 2.56 -12.91
C HIS A 137 6.17 2.43 -12.10
N PHE A 138 5.19 3.27 -12.40
CA PHE A 138 3.89 3.28 -11.73
C PHE A 138 3.04 2.08 -12.12
N ILE A 139 3.05 1.72 -13.41
CA ILE A 139 2.29 0.60 -13.96
C ILE A 139 3.10 -0.68 -13.76
N PRO A 140 2.57 -1.67 -13.02
CA PRO A 140 3.15 -3.00 -12.95
C PRO A 140 3.21 -3.67 -14.32
N GLN A 141 4.31 -4.38 -14.61
CA GLN A 141 4.45 -5.14 -15.86
C GLN A 141 3.31 -6.14 -16.07
N PHE A 142 2.83 -6.79 -14.99
CA PHE A 142 1.72 -7.75 -15.08
C PHE A 142 0.41 -7.14 -15.61
N MET A 143 0.18 -5.83 -15.40
CA MET A 143 -1.02 -5.16 -15.91
C MET A 143 -0.97 -4.95 -17.42
N VAL A 144 0.25 -4.86 -17.97
CA VAL A 144 0.48 -4.76 -19.43
C VAL A 144 0.37 -6.13 -20.07
N GLU A 145 0.89 -7.17 -19.41
CA GLU A 145 0.88 -8.55 -19.90
C GLU A 145 -0.51 -9.20 -19.85
N ASP A 146 -1.33 -8.85 -18.85
CA ASP A 146 -2.65 -9.42 -18.65
C ASP A 146 -3.66 -8.34 -18.26
N PRO A 147 -4.32 -7.66 -19.21
CA PRO A 147 -5.27 -6.60 -18.92
C PRO A 147 -6.57 -7.11 -18.24
N LEU A 148 -6.86 -8.41 -18.33
CA LEU A 148 -8.02 -9.04 -17.69
C LEU A 148 -7.74 -9.48 -16.24
N PHE A 149 -6.59 -9.10 -15.68
CA PHE A 149 -6.18 -9.42 -14.31
C PHE A 149 -7.21 -9.01 -13.25
N ILE A 150 -8.02 -7.97 -13.51
CA ILE A 150 -9.08 -7.49 -12.62
C ILE A 150 -10.17 -8.53 -12.36
N PHE A 151 -10.35 -9.53 -13.22
CA PHE A 151 -11.31 -10.62 -13.00
C PHE A 151 -10.72 -11.81 -12.23
N LYS A 152 -9.40 -11.81 -11.99
CA LYS A 152 -8.73 -12.93 -11.33
C LYS A 152 -8.89 -12.81 -9.81
N LYS A 153 -9.49 -13.83 -9.18
CA LYS A 153 -9.62 -13.93 -7.71
C LYS A 153 -8.28 -13.76 -6.97
N GLN A 154 -7.20 -14.23 -7.58
CA GLN A 154 -5.84 -14.09 -7.03
C GLN A 154 -5.41 -12.61 -6.89
N PHE A 155 -5.80 -11.75 -7.84
CA PHE A 155 -5.52 -10.31 -7.77
C PHE A 155 -6.24 -9.68 -6.58
N TRP A 156 -7.55 -9.93 -6.44
CA TRP A 156 -8.34 -9.42 -5.32
C TRP A 156 -7.80 -9.86 -3.97
N ASN A 157 -7.46 -11.14 -3.84
CA ASN A 157 -6.92 -11.70 -2.60
C ASN A 157 -5.58 -11.07 -2.19
N ARG A 158 -4.69 -10.81 -3.16
CA ARG A 158 -3.35 -10.27 -2.90
C ARG A 158 -3.34 -8.73 -2.79
N THR A 159 -4.24 -8.06 -3.48
CA THR A 159 -4.30 -6.60 -3.47
C THR A 159 -5.15 -6.10 -2.31
N PHE A 160 -6.36 -6.63 -2.12
CA PHE A 160 -7.33 -6.08 -1.17
C PHE A 160 -7.58 -6.94 0.07
N LEU A 161 -7.52 -8.27 -0.06
CA LEU A 161 -7.95 -9.20 1.01
C LEU A 161 -6.78 -9.91 1.72
N GLU A 162 -5.67 -9.20 1.92
CA GLU A 162 -4.53 -9.75 2.64
C GLU A 162 -4.91 -10.01 4.10
N LYS A 163 -4.67 -11.24 4.56
CA LYS A 163 -5.01 -11.66 5.93
C LYS A 163 -4.23 -10.84 6.95
N TYR A 164 -4.86 -10.62 8.11
CA TYR A 164 -4.17 -10.01 9.24
C TYR A 164 -2.89 -10.79 9.57
N TYR A 165 -1.79 -10.07 9.69
CA TYR A 165 -0.51 -10.61 10.10
C TYR A 165 -0.16 -10.04 11.48
N ALA A 166 -0.08 -10.91 12.49
CA ALA A 166 0.41 -10.54 13.82
C ALA A 166 1.94 -10.38 13.76
N PRO A 167 2.49 -9.19 14.10
CA PRO A 167 3.93 -9.02 14.25
C PRO A 167 4.49 -10.03 15.25
N LYS A 168 5.63 -10.64 14.91
CA LYS A 168 6.36 -11.54 15.81
C LYS A 168 7.21 -10.76 16.82
N PHE A 169 7.56 -9.52 16.51
CA PHE A 169 8.48 -8.70 17.29
C PHE A 169 7.86 -7.36 17.67
N CYS A 170 8.08 -6.94 18.92
CA CYS A 170 7.85 -5.57 19.35
C CYS A 170 9.14 -4.76 19.17
N TYR A 171 9.31 -4.13 18.01
CA TYR A 171 10.54 -3.42 17.66
C TYR A 171 10.87 -2.25 18.59
N GLN A 172 9.87 -1.58 19.14
CA GLN A 172 10.09 -0.50 20.11
C GLN A 172 10.72 -1.01 21.40
N THR A 173 10.25 -2.17 21.90
CA THR A 173 10.84 -2.83 23.06
C THR A 173 12.26 -3.28 22.76
N ILE A 174 12.50 -3.90 21.61
CA ILE A 174 13.85 -4.35 21.21
C ILE A 174 14.82 -3.17 21.12
N TYR A 175 14.40 -2.06 20.52
CA TYR A 175 15.21 -0.84 20.44
C TYR A 175 15.50 -0.26 21.84
N ALA A 176 14.50 -0.20 22.72
CA ALA A 176 14.69 0.28 24.08
C ALA A 176 15.69 -0.58 24.85
N THR A 177 15.62 -1.91 24.71
CA THR A 177 16.59 -2.84 25.33
C THR A 177 17.99 -2.68 24.76
N SER A 178 18.15 -2.35 23.47
CA SER A 178 19.49 -2.17 22.85
C SER A 178 20.23 -0.89 23.27
N LEU A 179 19.56 0.01 24.01
CA LEU A 179 20.17 1.25 24.51
C LEU A 179 20.82 1.09 25.90
N TYR A 180 20.61 -0.06 26.56
CA TYR A 180 21.12 -0.41 27.89
C TYR A 180 22.06 -1.60 27.78
#